data_AF-A0A5Q0BLF4-F1
#
_entry.id   AF-A0A5Q0BLF4-F1
#
_cell.length_a   1.000
_cell.length_b   1.000
_cell.length_c   1.000
_cell.angle_alpha   90.00
_cell.angle_beta   90.00
_cell.angle_gamma   90.00
#
_symmetry.space_group_name_H-M   'P 1'
#
loop_
_entity.id
_entity.type
_entity.pdbx_description
1 polymer ?
#
loop_
_entity_poly.entity_id
_entity_poly.type
_entity_poly.pdbx_seq_one_letter_code
_entity_poly.pdbx_strand_id
1 'polypeptide(L)' 'MNIPEHFHAHAGELIAIEQEAAIKRNYWAVALGIKPKIDGNSYCFLWGDDLQSGVCGFGDTPIAAMHDFDRAMYAKARGE' A
#
# COMPACT_ATOMS: atom_id res chain seq x y z
N MET A 1 18.07 -7.73 -24.40
CA MET A 1 18.56 -6.39 -24.78
C MET A 1 19.88 -6.18 -24.05
N ASN A 2 20.99 -5.93 -24.76
CA ASN A 2 22.28 -5.65 -24.13
C ASN A 2 22.42 -4.14 -23.91
N ILE A 3 22.52 -3.72 -22.65
CA ILE A 3 22.74 -2.32 -22.27
C ILE A 3 24.27 -2.07 -22.28
N PRO A 4 24.77 -0.98 -22.89
CA PRO A 4 26.18 -0.61 -22.81
C PRO A 4 26.65 -0.36 -21.36
N GLU A 5 27.90 -0.72 -21.05
CA GLU A 5 28.44 -0.77 -19.67
C GLU A 5 28.34 0.57 -18.91
N HIS A 6 28.61 1.69 -19.58
CA HIS A 6 28.51 3.03 -18.98
C HIS A 6 27.07 3.47 -18.64
N PHE A 7 26.05 2.74 -19.12
CA PHE A 7 24.65 2.96 -18.75
C PHE A 7 24.15 2.00 -17.68
N HIS A 8 24.95 1.02 -17.23
CA HIS A 8 24.49 0.05 -16.22
C HIS A 8 24.11 0.70 -14.90
N ALA A 9 24.87 1.72 -14.45
CA ALA A 9 24.55 2.46 -13.24
C ALA A 9 23.20 3.18 -13.35
N HIS A 10 23.00 3.97 -14.42
CA HIS A 10 21.73 4.66 -14.67
C HIS A 10 20.56 3.69 -14.87
N ALA A 11 20.79 2.56 -15.54
CA ALA A 11 19.78 1.52 -15.69
C ALA A 11 19.39 0.92 -14.33
N GLY A 12 20.37 0.69 -13.45
CA GLY A 12 20.13 0.23 -12.09
C GLY A 12 19.31 1.22 -11.26
N GLU A 13 19.64 2.50 -11.31
CA GLU A 13 18.89 3.57 -10.63
C GLU A 13 17.44 3.67 -11.13
N LEU A 14 17.23 3.65 -12.45
CA LEU A 14 15.90 3.67 -13.04
C LEU A 14 15.06 2.46 -12.60
N ILE A 15 15.67 1.27 -12.60
CA ILE A 15 14.99 0.04 -12.15
C ILE A 15 14.56 0.19 -10.68
N ALA A 16 15.41 0.72 -9.80
CA ALA A 16 15.08 0.90 -8.39
C ALA A 16 13.90 1.89 -8.20
N ILE A 17 13.91 3.01 -8.92
CA ILE A 17 12.82 4.00 -8.87
C ILE A 17 11.50 3.38 -9.34
N GLU A 18 11.53 2.65 -10.45
CA GLU A 18 10.33 1.97 -11.00
C GLU A 18 9.81 0.89 -10.04
N GLN A 19 10.71 0.13 -9.40
CA GLN A 19 10.33 -0.86 -8.40
C GLN A 19 9.63 -0.23 -7.20
N GLU A 20 10.18 0.86 -6.64
CA GLU A 20 9.52 1.58 -5.54
C GLU A 20 8.16 2.15 -5.94
N ALA A 21 8.07 2.73 -7.14
CA ALA A 21 6.81 3.25 -7.66
C ALA A 21 5.77 2.13 -7.83
N ALA A 22 6.17 0.96 -8.31
CA ALA A 22 5.31 -0.20 -8.45
C ALA A 22 4.82 -0.70 -7.08
N ILE A 23 5.69 -0.80 -6.08
CA ILE A 23 5.31 -1.17 -4.71
C ILE A 23 4.26 -0.19 -4.16
N LYS A 24 4.50 1.12 -4.28
CA LYS A 24 3.58 2.15 -3.79
C LYS A 24 2.23 2.14 -4.50
N ARG A 25 2.19 1.82 -5.79
CA ARG A 25 0.95 1.70 -6.57
C ARG A 25 0.15 0.43 -6.23
N ASN A 26 0.82 -0.62 -5.77
CA ASN A 26 0.19 -1.90 -5.41
C ASN A 26 -0.46 -1.90 -4.03
N TYR A 27 -0.28 -0.87 -3.19
CA TYR A 27 -1.02 -0.77 -1.95
C TYR A 27 -2.53 -0.74 -2.21
N TRP A 28 -3.28 -1.59 -1.52
CA TRP A 28 -4.73 -1.73 -1.75
C TRP A 28 -5.47 -0.41 -1.55
N ALA A 29 -5.05 0.39 -0.57
CA ALA A 29 -5.64 1.71 -0.32
C ALA A 29 -5.49 2.65 -1.53
N VAL A 30 -4.37 2.59 -2.25
CA VAL A 30 -4.10 3.40 -3.44
C VAL A 30 -4.92 2.88 -4.63
N ALA A 31 -4.87 1.58 -4.88
CA ALA A 31 -5.60 0.95 -5.98
C ALA A 31 -7.12 1.14 -5.87
N LEU A 32 -7.65 1.13 -4.65
CA LEU A 32 -9.08 1.32 -4.36
C LEU A 32 -9.47 2.79 -4.15
N GLY A 33 -8.51 3.72 -4.16
CA GLY A 33 -8.76 5.16 -3.96
C GLY A 33 -9.32 5.50 -2.57
N ILE A 34 -9.02 4.68 -1.56
CA ILE A 34 -9.52 4.85 -0.19
C ILE A 34 -8.73 5.97 0.48
N LYS A 35 -9.45 6.89 1.12
CA LYS A 35 -8.85 7.97 1.91
C LYS A 35 -8.97 7.63 3.40
N PRO A 36 -7.94 7.91 4.21
CA PRO A 36 -8.03 7.69 5.64
C PRO A 36 -9.06 8.63 6.26
N LYS A 37 -9.80 8.14 7.25
CA LYS A 37 -10.69 8.92 8.11
C LYS A 37 -10.17 8.89 9.54
N ILE A 38 -10.56 9.86 10.36
CA ILE A 38 -10.30 9.81 11.80
C ILE A 38 -11.44 9.03 12.47
N ASP A 39 -11.09 8.01 13.24
CA ASP A 39 -12.01 7.27 14.10
C ASP A 39 -11.46 7.29 15.55
N GLY A 40 -12.16 8.01 16.43
CA GLY A 40 -11.64 8.36 17.75
C GLY A 40 -10.34 9.17 17.68
N ASN A 41 -9.22 8.54 18.07
CA ASN A 41 -7.89 9.15 18.08
C ASN A 41 -6.95 8.58 16.99
N SER A 42 -7.44 7.70 16.12
CA SER A 42 -6.61 6.99 15.14
C SER A 42 -7.06 7.26 13.71
N TYR A 43 -6.13 7.14 12.76
CA TYR A 43 -6.47 7.07 11.35
C TYR A 43 -7.01 5.68 11.02
N CYS A 44 -8.01 5.62 10.16
CA CYS A 44 -8.68 4.40 9.73
C CYS A 44 -8.83 4.37 8.20
N PHE A 45 -8.39 3.27 7.58
CA PHE A 45 -8.82 2.89 6.23
C PHE A 45 -9.86 1.80 6.35
N LEU A 46 -10.96 1.93 5.60
CA LEU A 46 -12.06 0.97 5.60
C LEU A 46 -12.42 0.62 4.15
N TRP A 47 -12.51 -0.68 3.88
CA TRP A 47 -13.08 -1.23 2.66
C TRP A 47 -14.23 -2.18 3.01
N GLY A 48 -15.45 -1.76 2.70
CA GLY A 48 -16.69 -2.43 3.10
C GLY A 48 -17.73 -1.40 3.57
N ASP A 49 -18.91 -1.89 3.93
CA ASP A 49 -20.03 -1.04 4.34
C ASP A 49 -19.84 -0.49 5.78
N ASP A 50 -19.26 -1.31 6.66
CA ASP A 50 -19.00 -0.95 8.05
C ASP A 50 -17.75 -1.64 8.61
N LEU A 51 -17.34 -1.26 9.83
CA LEU A 51 -16.19 -1.83 10.53
C LEU A 51 -16.36 -3.31 10.91
N GLN A 52 -17.60 -3.82 10.98
CA GLN A 52 -17.87 -5.19 11.46
C GLN A 52 -17.75 -6.22 10.33
N SER A 53 -18.16 -5.83 9.12
CA SER A 53 -18.20 -6.68 7.92
C SER A 53 -17.07 -6.38 6.95
N GLY A 54 -16.53 -5.17 6.99
CA GLY A 54 -15.45 -4.70 6.12
C GLY A 54 -14.06 -5.16 6.56
N VAL A 55 -13.07 -4.78 5.73
CA VAL A 55 -11.66 -4.83 6.09
C VAL A 55 -11.24 -3.44 6.51
N CYS A 56 -10.68 -3.32 7.70
CA CYS A 56 -10.18 -2.06 8.20
C CYS A 56 -8.74 -2.18 8.68
N GLY A 57 -8.06 -1.04 8.71
CA GLY A 57 -6.76 -0.91 9.36
C GLY A 57 -6.61 0.44 10.03
N PHE A 58 -5.92 0.45 11.17
CA PHE A 58 -5.79 1.58 12.07
C PHE A 58 -4.34 1.94 12.37
N GLY A 59 -4.11 3.20 12.73
CA GLY A 59 -2.82 3.64 13.24
C GLY A 59 -2.77 5.12 13.61
N ASP A 60 -1.75 5.48 14.38
CA ASP A 60 -1.54 6.87 14.88
C ASP A 60 -1.16 7.85 13.75
N THR A 61 -0.74 7.33 12.60
CA THR A 61 -0.44 8.10 11.40
C THR A 61 -1.15 7.48 10.19
N PRO A 62 -1.40 8.27 9.11
CA PRO A 62 -1.96 7.72 7.88
C PRO A 62 -1.15 6.57 7.30
N ILE A 63 0.19 6.64 7.41
CA ILE A 63 1.09 5.60 6.91
C ILE A 63 0.91 4.31 7.72
N ALA A 64 0.88 4.41 9.05
CA ALA A 64 0.66 3.25 9.92
C ALA A 64 -0.70 2.57 9.64
N ALA A 65 -1.77 3.36 9.51
CA ALA A 65 -3.09 2.84 9.19
C ALA A 65 -3.16 2.17 7.81
N MET A 66 -2.46 2.73 6.80
CA MET A 66 -2.38 2.14 5.46
C MET A 66 -1.68 0.77 5.50
N HIS A 67 -0.58 0.63 6.24
CA HIS A 67 0.13 -0.64 6.36
C HIS A 67 -0.68 -1.71 7.11
N ASP A 68 -1.41 -1.32 8.17
CA ASP A 68 -2.32 -2.24 8.87
C ASP A 68 -3.45 -2.71 7.94
N PHE A 69 -4.05 -1.79 7.19
CA PHE A 69 -5.11 -2.09 6.22
C PHE A 69 -4.63 -3.03 5.12
N ASP A 70 -3.45 -2.78 4.55
CA ASP A 70 -2.87 -3.60 3.50
C ASP A 70 -2.59 -5.03 4.00
N ARG A 71 -2.09 -5.18 5.23
CA ARG A 71 -1.93 -6.48 5.89
C ARG A 71 -3.27 -7.20 6.04
N ALA A 72 -4.31 -6.50 6.51
CA ALA A 72 -5.65 -7.07 6.67
C ALA A 72 -6.25 -7.53 5.33
N MET A 73 -6.01 -6.78 4.25
CA MET A 73 -6.41 -7.18 2.90
C MET A 73 -5.71 -8.46 2.44
N TYR A 74 -4.41 -8.61 2.70
CA TYR A 74 -3.69 -9.84 2.38
C TYR A 74 -4.14 -11.03 3.22
N ALA A 75 -4.42 -10.85 4.50
CA ALA A 75 -4.98 -11.90 5.35
C ALA A 75 -6.32 -12.40 4.79
N LYS A 76 -7.23 -11.48 4.45
CA LYS A 76 -8.51 -11.81 3.82
C LYS A 76 -8.34 -12.52 2.47
N ALA A 77 -7.37 -12.12 1.66
CA ALA A 77 -7.07 -12.77 0.39
C ALA A 77 -6.53 -14.21 0.55
N ARG A 78 -5.93 -14.52 1.71
CA ARG A 78 -5.47 -15.87 2.09
C ARG A 78 -6.55 -16.71 2.76
N GLY A 79 -7.68 -16.11 3.13
CA GLY A 79 -8.78 -16.77 3.83
C GLY A 79 -8.54 -16.93 5.34
N GLU A 80 -7.69 -16.08 5.92
CA GLU A 80 -7.52 -15.89 7.37
C GLU A 80 -8.60 -14.96 7.92
#